data_AF-A0A072VCR5-F1
#
_entry.id   AF-A0A072VCR5-F1
#
_cell.length_a   1.000
_cell.length_b   1.000
_cell.length_c   1.000
_cell.angle_alpha   90.00
_cell.angle_beta   90.00
_cell.angle_gamma   90.00
#
_symmetry.space_group_name_H-M   'P 1'
#
loop_
_entity.id
_entity.type
_entity.pdbx_description
1 polymer ?
#
loop_
_entity_poly.entity_id
_entity_poly.type
_entity_poly.pdbx_seq_one_letter_code
_entity_poly.pdbx_strand_id
1 'polypeptide(L)' 'MAKTLKFVYIILFMYIFHVSKNVEAFIDCETVADCPTHWAYIYVCEKNKCRYHFKSGRVRPDHQKNRHNRV' A
#
# COMPACT_ATOMS: atom_id res chain seq x y z
N MET A 1 -13.58 23.59 31.79
CA MET A 1 -14.26 22.51 31.04
C MET A 1 -13.97 22.54 29.53
N ALA A 2 -14.15 23.67 28.82
CA ALA A 2 -13.90 23.73 27.36
C ALA A 2 -12.43 23.51 26.94
N LYS A 3 -11.46 23.92 27.77
CA LYS A 3 -10.02 23.75 27.48
C LYS A 3 -9.58 22.28 27.49
N THR A 4 -10.11 21.49 28.42
CA THR A 4 -9.84 20.05 28.52
C THR A 4 -10.43 19.29 27.34
N LEU A 5 -11.63 19.64 26.90
CA LEU A 5 -12.24 19.05 25.70
C LEU A 5 -11.40 19.29 24.45
N LYS A 6 -10.89 20.52 24.24
CA LYS A 6 -9.99 20.82 23.12
C LYS A 6 -8.73 19.95 23.13
N PHE A 7 -8.15 19.70 24.30
CA PHE A 7 -6.96 18.88 24.43
C PHE A 7 -7.23 17.40 24.06
N VAL A 8 -8.36 16.85 24.53
CA VAL A 8 -8.80 15.49 24.19
C VAL A 8 -9.01 15.34 22.68
N TYR A 9 -9.63 16.33 22.01
CA TYR A 9 -9.82 16.29 20.56
C TYR A 9 -8.50 16.29 19.78
N ILE A 10 -7.49 17.06 20.20
CA ILE A 10 -6.19 17.09 19.55
C ILE A 10 -5.49 15.73 19.67
N ILE A 11 -5.50 15.14 20.87
CA ILE A 11 -4.91 13.81 21.12
C ILE A 11 -5.63 12.75 20.29
N LEU A 12 -6.96 12.77 20.27
CA LEU A 12 -7.78 11.83 19.50
C LEU A 12 -7.46 11.91 18.00
N PHE A 13 -7.34 13.13 17.46
CA PHE A 13 -6.99 13.35 16.06
C PHE A 13 -5.60 12.79 15.73
N MET A 14 -4.61 13.05 16.58
CA MET A 14 -3.25 12.52 16.40
C MET A 14 -3.22 10.98 16.47
N TYR A 15 -4.00 10.39 17.38
CA TYR A 15 -4.11 8.93 17.50
C TYR A 15 -4.69 8.29 16.23
N ILE A 16 -5.81 8.81 15.73
CA ILE A 16 -6.45 8.28 14.50
C ILE A 16 -5.50 8.43 13.31
N PHE A 17 -4.85 9.58 13.15
CA PHE A 17 -3.91 9.81 12.06
C PHE A 17 -2.71 8.85 12.11
N HIS A 18 -2.21 8.57 13.32
CA HIS A 18 -1.12 7.61 13.51
C HIS A 18 -1.56 6.18 13.18
N VAL A 19 -2.76 5.76 13.60
CA VAL A 19 -3.32 4.44 13.26
C VAL A 19 -3.48 4.28 11.75
N SER A 20 -4.01 5.29 11.06
CA SER A 20 -4.16 5.26 9.59
C SER A 20 -2.84 5.18 8.83
N LYS A 21 -1.74 5.66 9.40
CA LYS A 21 -0.40 5.51 8.81
C LYS A 21 0.22 4.12 9.05
N ASN A 22 -0.15 3.45 10.15
CA ASN A 22 0.36 2.11 10.48
C ASN A 22 -0.51 0.98 9.91
N VAL A 23 -1.75 1.28 9.53
CA VAL A 23 -2.49 0.46 8.57
C VAL A 23 -1.83 0.70 7.21
N GLU A 24 -0.76 -0.04 6.96
CA GLU A 24 -0.18 -0.14 5.63
C GLU A 24 -1.30 -0.57 4.67
N ALA A 25 -1.83 0.38 3.89
CA ALA A 25 -2.91 0.17 2.92
C ALA A 25 -2.50 -0.69 1.71
N PHE A 26 -1.46 -1.49 1.86
CA PHE A 26 -0.98 -2.39 0.84
C PHE A 26 -1.71 -3.71 1.00
N ILE A 27 -2.53 -4.02 0.00
CA ILE A 27 -3.24 -5.29 -0.11
C ILE A 27 -2.19 -6.39 -0.23
N ASP A 28 -2.34 -7.44 0.59
CA ASP A 28 -1.48 -8.61 0.49
C ASP A 28 -1.74 -9.33 -0.85
N CYS A 29 -0.68 -9.86 -1.45
CA CYS A 29 -0.75 -10.55 -2.74
C CYS A 29 0.23 -11.72 -2.79
N GLU A 30 -0.12 -12.75 -3.55
CA GLU A 30 0.80 -13.82 -3.93
C GLU A 30 1.30 -13.61 -5.37
N THR A 31 0.42 -13.06 -6.21
CA THR A 31 0.64 -12.76 -7.62
C THR A 31 0.13 -11.36 -7.96
N VAL A 32 0.52 -10.84 -9.12
CA VAL A 32 0.03 -9.53 -9.62
C VAL A 32 -1.48 -9.55 -9.89
N ALA A 33 -2.08 -10.73 -10.14
CA ALA A 33 -3.51 -10.87 -10.38
C ALA A 33 -4.36 -10.64 -9.12
N ASP A 34 -3.77 -10.77 -7.93
CA ASP A 34 -4.43 -10.49 -6.65
C ASP A 34 -4.55 -8.99 -6.38
N CYS A 35 -3.81 -8.17 -7.13
CA CYS A 35 -3.85 -6.72 -6.99
C CYS A 35 -5.02 -6.12 -7.77
N PRO A 36 -5.71 -5.10 -7.21
CA PRO A 36 -6.81 -4.43 -7.89
C PRO A 36 -6.31 -3.78 -9.19
N THR A 37 -7.00 -4.06 -10.29
CA THR A 37 -6.68 -3.44 -11.57
C THR A 37 -7.31 -2.07 -11.65
N HIS A 38 -6.52 -1.04 -11.96
CA HIS A 38 -7.01 0.33 -12.15
C HIS A 38 -6.50 0.90 -13.47
N TRP A 39 -7.35 1.65 -14.17
CA TRP A 39 -7.04 2.17 -15.52
C TRP A 39 -5.83 3.12 -15.56
N ALA A 40 -5.59 3.85 -14.46
CA ALA A 40 -4.47 4.79 -14.35
C ALA A 40 -3.21 4.19 -13.70
N TYR A 41 -3.31 3.01 -13.08
CA TYR A 41 -2.29 2.50 -12.17
C TYR A 41 -1.95 1.04 -12.43
N ILE A 42 -0.66 0.75 -12.57
CA ILE A 42 -0.17 -0.62 -12.53
C ILE A 42 0.30 -0.93 -11.12
N TYR A 43 -0.26 -2.01 -10.57
CA TYR A 43 0.21 -2.60 -9.33
C TYR A 43 1.12 -3.78 -9.65
N VAL A 44 2.16 -3.94 -8.86
CA VAL A 44 3.03 -5.13 -8.86
C VAL A 44 2.99 -5.76 -7.48
N CYS A 45 3.11 -7.07 -7.41
CA CYS A 45 3.21 -7.77 -6.15
C CYS A 45 4.67 -7.80 -5.70
N GLU A 46 5.02 -6.97 -4.71
CA GLU A 46 6.38 -6.83 -4.19
C GLU A 46 6.38 -7.08 -2.67
N LYS A 47 7.17 -8.06 -2.23
CA LYS A 47 7.22 -8.49 -0.82
C LYS A 47 5.84 -8.86 -0.28
N ASN A 48 5.08 -9.61 -1.07
CA ASN A 48 3.71 -10.03 -0.80
C ASN A 48 2.72 -8.88 -0.62
N LYS A 49 3.02 -7.70 -1.16
CA LYS A 49 2.19 -6.50 -1.05
C LYS A 49 2.03 -5.82 -2.41
N CYS A 50 0.82 -5.39 -2.73
CA CYS A 50 0.53 -4.65 -3.95
C CYS A 50 1.15 -3.25 -3.88
N ARG A 51 2.21 -3.00 -4.67
CA ARG A 51 2.86 -1.70 -4.77
C ARG A 51 2.52 -1.02 -6.09
N TYR A 52 2.29 0.28 -6.01
CA TYR A 52 2.00 1.11 -7.17
C TYR A 52 3.28 1.47 -7.94
N HIS A 53 3.25 1.28 -9.27
CA HIS A 53 4.27 1.80 -10.18
C HIS A 53 3.64 2.75 -11.22
N PHE A 54 4.11 4.00 -11.26
CA PHE A 54 3.71 4.99 -12.26
C PHE A 54 4.31 4.60 -13.61
N LYS A 55 3.49 4.41 -14.66
CA LYS A 55 3.98 4.25 -16.04
C LYS A 55 4.53 5.57 -16.59
N SER A 56 5.68 6.00 -16.11
CA SER A 56 6.47 7.05 -16.77
C SER A 56 7.37 6.40 -17.81
N GLY A 57 6.89 6.28 -19.05
CA GLY A 57 7.71 6.34 -20.27
C GLY A 57 8.93 5.42 -20.49
N ARG A 58 9.25 4.43 -19.63
CA ARG A 58 10.22 3.35 -19.92
C ARG A 58 9.81 2.09 -19.20
N VAL A 59 9.44 1.08 -19.98
CA VAL A 59 9.47 -0.32 -19.53
C VAL A 59 10.90 -0.61 -19.08
N ARG A 60 11.14 -0.75 -17.77
CA ARG A 60 12.26 -1.54 -17.26
C ARG A 60 11.72 -2.93 -16.96
N PRO A 61 12.07 -3.95 -17.76
CA PRO A 61 11.60 -5.30 -17.55
C PRO A 61 12.55 -5.98 -16.57
N ASP A 62 12.49 -5.62 -15.28
CA ASP A 62 13.30 -6.32 -14.29
C ASP A 62 12.41 -6.98 -13.24
N HIS A 63 12.54 -8.31 -13.20
CA HIS A 63 11.91 -9.27 -12.30
C HIS A 63 10.52 -9.83 -12.62
N GLN A 64 10.33 -10.27 -13.88
CA GLN A 64 9.62 -11.53 -14.16
C GLN A 64 10.63 -12.64 -14.39
N LYS A 65 11.42 -12.98 -13.36
CA LYS A 65 12.26 -14.19 -13.40
C LYS A 65 12.31 -14.85 -12.02
N ASN A 66 11.89 -16.12 -12.02
CA ASN A 66 12.01 -17.14 -10.99
C ASN A 66 10.87 -17.30 -9.99
N ARG A 67 9.76 -17.90 -10.46
CA ARG A 67 9.27 -19.13 -9.80
C ARG A 67 8.39 -19.99 -10.73
N HIS A 68 8.95 -20.37 -11.87
CA HIS A 68 8.66 -21.70 -12.43
C HIS A 68 9.64 -22.66 -11.73
N ASN A 69 9.17 -23.81 -11.27
CA ASN A 69 9.87 -24.86 -10.49
C ASN A 69 10.05 -24.63 -8.98
N ARG A 70 9.10 -25.16 -8.21
CA ARG A 70 9.42 -26.27 -7.30
C ARG A 70 8.15 -27.07 -6.98
N VAL A 71 8.10 -28.27 -7.57
CA VAL A 71 7.51 -29.48 -6.96
C VAL A 71 8.33 -29.80 -5.71
#